data_AF-A0A3C1THU1-F1
#
_entry.id   AF-A0A3C1THU1-F1
#
_cell.length_a   1.000
_cell.length_b   1.000
_cell.length_c   1.000
_cell.angle_alpha   90.00
_cell.angle_beta   90.00
_cell.angle_gamma   90.00
#
_symmetry.space_group_name_H-M   'P 1'
#
loop_
_entity.id
_entity.type
_entity.pdbx_description
1 polymer ?
#
loop_
_entity_poly.entity_id
_entity_poly.type
_entity_poly.pdbx_seq_one_letter_code
_entity_poly.pdbx_strand_id
1 'polypeptide(L)'
;MTQMKFLFTLLLVGLVQLSMAQTPKINEDSVYIRQHYTKMERMVPMRDGVKLFTSIYVPKDIASGKKYPIMLNRTPYSVAPYGDTLYKTSLGPSMLFARDGYIFVYQDVRGKYMSEGSFEAYRPFIPNKKNATDNDESSDAYDAIEWLVKNIEGNNGKVGTWGISSPGYYSTMTTIESHPALKAASPQAPVTDWFMGDDRHHNGAFFLMGTFAFISGFGAPRPVPAAKARPGFSAYGTPDGYEFYMKLGPLKNVNERIFKGENRIWNQLMENETYNEFWQSRTPVPHFKNVKPAVMVVGGWFDQEDLYGPLKAYEGIEKNSPSSSNRLVMGPWIHGGWARGKGESLGHIRFGSATSEFYQKNIELPFFNHHLKDAPDPKLPEAYIFETGANQWRTYDQWPPKNSVEKKLYFHPDGKLSFNPTPESIQKGKEPAFN
;
A
#
# COMPACT_ATOMS: atom_id res chain seq x y z
N MET A 1 42.58 -49.50 48.07
CA MET A 1 41.69 -49.48 46.87
C MET A 1 42.13 -48.34 45.98
N THR A 2 42.31 -48.67 44.71
CA THR A 2 43.04 -47.97 43.67
C THR A 2 42.41 -46.64 43.26
N GLN A 3 43.19 -45.56 43.20
CA GLN A 3 42.94 -44.47 42.25
C GLN A 3 44.21 -44.25 41.43
N MET A 4 44.04 -44.35 40.12
CA MET A 4 45.08 -44.24 39.12
C MET A 4 44.48 -43.50 37.93
N LYS A 5 45.34 -42.77 37.22
CA LYS A 5 45.21 -42.24 35.85
C LYS A 5 44.70 -40.79 35.73
N PHE A 6 45.33 -39.88 34.99
CA PHE A 6 46.58 -39.85 34.22
C PHE A 6 46.84 -38.37 33.90
N LEU A 7 48.06 -37.86 34.17
CA LEU A 7 48.53 -36.55 33.71
C LEU A 7 49.37 -36.76 32.42
N PHE A 8 49.50 -35.69 31.64
CA PHE A 8 50.21 -35.53 30.35
C PHE A 8 49.39 -35.80 29.09
N THR A 9 49.08 -34.71 28.36
CA THR A 9 49.69 -34.42 27.04
C THR A 9 49.50 -32.93 26.71
N LEU A 10 50.60 -32.19 26.69
CA LEU A 10 50.72 -30.86 26.10
C LEU A 10 51.10 -31.07 24.63
N LEU A 11 50.28 -30.61 23.68
CA LEU A 11 50.71 -30.43 22.29
C LEU A 11 50.12 -29.14 21.72
N LEU A 12 51.03 -28.25 21.32
CA LEU A 12 50.78 -27.08 20.49
C LEU A 12 49.95 -27.45 19.25
N VAL A 13 48.79 -26.82 19.07
CA VAL A 13 48.25 -26.50 17.75
C VAL A 13 47.72 -25.07 17.82
N GLY A 14 48.35 -24.18 17.06
CA GLY A 14 47.91 -22.80 16.90
C GLY A 14 46.50 -22.75 16.31
N LEU A 15 45.56 -22.24 17.08
CA LEU A 15 44.27 -21.79 16.57
C LEU A 15 44.47 -20.40 15.97
N VAL A 16 44.74 -20.38 14.67
CA VAL A 16 44.43 -19.24 13.81
C VAL A 16 42.93 -18.96 13.99
N GLN A 17 42.59 -18.02 14.86
CA GLN A 17 41.27 -17.39 14.83
C GLN A 17 41.24 -16.51 13.59
N LEU A 18 40.87 -17.11 12.45
CA LEU A 18 40.29 -16.38 11.33
C LEU A 18 38.99 -15.76 11.84
N SER A 19 39.11 -14.56 12.38
CA SER A 19 38.02 -13.61 12.46
C SER A 19 37.54 -13.37 11.03
N MET A 20 36.55 -14.16 10.61
CA MET A 20 35.68 -13.81 9.50
C MET A 20 34.90 -12.56 9.94
N ALA A 21 35.54 -11.40 9.86
CA ALA A 21 34.82 -10.15 9.76
C ALA A 21 33.92 -10.31 8.54
N GLN A 22 32.62 -10.48 8.77
CA GLN A 22 31.64 -10.40 7.69
C GLN A 22 31.80 -9.01 7.09
N THR A 23 32.47 -8.91 5.95
CA THR A 23 32.48 -7.71 5.13
C THR A 23 31.02 -7.31 4.96
N PRO A 24 30.60 -6.09 5.34
CA PRO A 24 29.20 -5.69 5.22
C PRO A 24 28.76 -5.95 3.78
N LYS A 25 27.77 -6.83 3.61
CA LYS A 25 27.29 -7.24 2.29
C LYS A 25 26.79 -5.98 1.59
N ILE A 26 27.55 -5.50 0.61
CA ILE A 26 27.21 -4.31 -0.16
C ILE A 26 25.86 -4.59 -0.83
N ASN A 27 24.89 -3.70 -0.61
CA ASN A 27 23.60 -3.79 -1.27
C ASN A 27 23.78 -3.41 -2.76
N GLU A 28 23.77 -4.42 -3.64
CA GLU A 28 23.97 -4.26 -5.08
C GLU A 28 22.95 -3.30 -5.72
N ASP A 29 21.69 -3.30 -5.27
CA ASP A 29 20.68 -2.37 -5.77
C ASP A 29 21.02 -0.92 -5.43
N SER A 30 21.53 -0.66 -4.22
CA SER A 30 21.96 0.68 -3.83
C SER A 30 23.15 1.19 -4.66
N VAL A 31 24.09 0.29 -4.98
CA VAL A 31 25.22 0.61 -5.87
C VAL A 31 24.72 0.90 -7.28
N TYR A 32 23.85 0.05 -7.83
CA TYR A 32 23.25 0.23 -9.14
C TYR A 32 22.55 1.59 -9.25
N ILE A 33 21.72 1.95 -8.26
CA ILE A 33 21.04 3.25 -8.23
C ILE A 33 22.05 4.40 -8.30
N ARG A 34 23.08 4.41 -7.46
CA ARG A 34 24.08 5.50 -7.46
C ARG A 34 24.88 5.57 -8.75
N GLN A 35 25.11 4.43 -9.41
CA GLN A 35 25.84 4.37 -10.68
C GLN A 35 24.98 4.85 -11.85
N HIS A 36 23.70 4.49 -11.89
CA HIS A 36 22.83 4.70 -13.05
C HIS A 36 21.84 5.86 -12.92
N TYR A 37 21.64 6.42 -11.72
CA TYR A 37 20.67 7.48 -11.47
C TYR A 37 21.30 8.71 -10.82
N THR A 38 20.75 9.87 -11.16
CA THR A 38 20.95 11.11 -10.41
C THR A 38 19.67 11.44 -9.66
N LYS A 39 19.79 11.84 -8.40
CA LYS A 39 18.68 12.32 -7.57
C LYS A 39 18.63 13.84 -7.55
N MET A 40 17.41 14.39 -7.55
CA MET A 40 17.14 15.80 -7.28
C MET A 40 15.89 15.96 -6.42
N GLU A 41 15.80 17.06 -5.69
CA GLU A 41 14.64 17.40 -4.85
C GLU A 41 13.99 18.72 -5.26
N ARG A 42 12.67 18.76 -5.25
CA ARG A 42 11.87 19.91 -5.72
C ARG A 42 10.67 20.14 -4.81
N MET A 43 10.36 21.41 -4.59
CA MET A 43 9.10 21.86 -3.99
C MET A 43 8.13 22.17 -5.12
N VAL A 44 7.23 21.23 -5.43
CA VAL A 44 6.30 21.33 -6.56
C VAL A 44 5.07 22.12 -6.14
N PRO A 45 4.76 23.27 -6.77
CA PRO A 45 3.60 24.07 -6.41
C PRO A 45 2.30 23.45 -6.92
N MET A 46 1.30 23.35 -6.05
CA MET A 46 -0.07 22.99 -6.39
C MET A 46 -0.86 24.23 -6.81
N ARG A 47 -2.09 24.05 -7.33
CA ARG A 47 -2.97 25.13 -7.78
C ARG A 47 -3.33 26.18 -6.72
N ASP A 48 -3.30 25.80 -5.44
CA ASP A 48 -3.56 26.68 -4.30
C ASP A 48 -2.29 27.34 -3.73
N GLY A 49 -1.14 27.14 -4.37
CA GLY A 49 0.15 27.72 -3.99
C GLY A 49 0.93 26.93 -2.95
N VAL A 50 0.32 25.92 -2.30
CA VAL A 50 1.02 25.00 -1.40
C VAL A 50 2.04 24.19 -2.18
N LYS A 51 3.22 24.00 -1.61
CA LYS A 51 4.29 23.24 -2.27
C LYS A 51 4.49 21.86 -1.64
N LEU A 52 4.48 20.83 -2.48
CA LEU A 52 4.71 19.46 -2.07
C LEU A 52 6.15 19.03 -2.37
N PHE A 53 6.82 18.52 -1.35
CA PHE A 53 8.17 18.02 -1.46
C PHE A 53 8.21 16.75 -2.31
N THR A 54 9.09 16.77 -3.31
CA THR A 54 9.18 15.73 -4.34
C THR A 54 10.63 15.34 -4.58
N SER A 55 10.95 14.05 -4.40
CA SER A 55 12.26 13.45 -4.72
C SER A 55 12.19 12.73 -6.05
N ILE A 56 13.12 13.05 -6.95
CA ILE A 56 13.10 12.61 -8.35
C ILE A 56 14.43 11.93 -8.67
N TYR A 57 14.37 10.72 -9.20
CA TYR A 57 15.52 9.94 -9.66
C TYR A 57 15.45 9.82 -11.18
N VAL A 58 16.44 10.39 -11.87
CA VAL A 58 16.53 10.42 -13.33
C VAL A 58 17.66 9.52 -13.81
N PRO A 59 17.45 8.64 -14.81
CA PRO A 59 18.54 7.85 -15.40
C PRO A 59 19.65 8.76 -15.95
N LYS A 60 20.91 8.47 -15.66
CA LYS A 60 22.04 9.32 -16.09
C LYS A 60 22.23 9.34 -17.60
N ASP A 61 21.88 8.24 -18.28
CA ASP A 61 21.97 8.15 -19.73
C ASP A 61 20.85 8.90 -20.46
N ILE A 62 19.95 9.58 -19.74
CA ILE A 62 19.00 10.55 -20.33
C ILE A 62 19.73 11.65 -21.10
N ALA A 63 20.96 11.98 -20.69
CA ALA A 63 21.84 12.94 -21.36
C ALA A 63 22.22 12.51 -22.79
N SER A 64 22.07 11.24 -23.15
CA SER A 64 22.28 10.73 -24.51
C SER A 64 21.09 10.96 -25.45
N GLY A 65 20.04 11.65 -24.99
CA GLY A 65 18.82 11.94 -25.76
C GLY A 65 17.72 10.88 -25.61
N LYS A 66 17.95 9.82 -24.83
CA LYS A 66 16.92 8.83 -24.47
C LYS A 66 15.76 9.48 -23.74
N LYS A 67 14.55 8.95 -23.97
CA LYS A 67 13.32 9.40 -23.31
C LYS A 67 12.79 8.34 -22.37
N TYR A 68 12.35 8.74 -21.19
CA TYR A 68 11.89 7.82 -20.14
C TYR A 68 10.47 8.17 -19.66
N PRO A 69 9.63 7.17 -19.36
CA PRO A 69 8.39 7.41 -18.63
C PRO A 69 8.64 7.73 -17.16
N ILE A 70 7.67 8.39 -16.54
CA ILE A 70 7.69 8.72 -15.12
C ILE A 70 6.88 7.69 -14.33
N MET A 71 7.42 7.25 -13.19
CA MET A 71 6.77 6.39 -12.22
C MET A 71 6.58 7.15 -10.91
N LEU A 72 5.34 7.57 -10.65
CA LEU A 72 4.94 8.39 -9.51
C LEU A 72 4.49 7.51 -8.33
N ASN A 73 4.94 7.87 -7.13
CA ASN A 73 4.44 7.35 -5.87
C ASN A 73 4.22 8.53 -4.91
N ARG A 74 2.95 8.78 -4.54
CA ARG A 74 2.59 9.76 -3.50
C ARG A 74 2.39 9.03 -2.18
N THR A 75 2.99 9.50 -1.09
CA THR A 75 2.99 8.78 0.19
C THR A 75 2.88 9.68 1.42
N PRO A 76 2.18 9.25 2.47
CA PRO A 76 2.18 9.91 3.78
C PRO A 76 3.23 9.31 4.71
N TYR A 77 4.18 8.51 4.21
CA TYR A 77 5.16 7.73 4.99
C TYR A 77 6.63 8.17 4.83
N SER A 78 6.88 9.39 4.35
CA SER A 78 8.19 9.95 4.05
C SER A 78 8.78 9.41 2.75
N VAL A 79 9.27 10.33 1.94
CA VAL A 79 10.07 10.01 0.76
C VAL A 79 11.57 9.95 1.03
N ALA A 80 11.97 10.00 2.32
CA ALA A 80 13.35 9.90 2.77
C ALA A 80 14.18 8.81 2.05
N PRO A 81 15.50 8.97 1.94
CA PRO A 81 16.29 10.02 2.57
C PRO A 81 16.17 11.38 1.85
N TYR A 82 16.31 12.47 2.61
CA TYR A 82 16.28 13.86 2.13
C TYR A 82 17.68 14.39 1.83
N GLY A 83 17.86 15.20 0.79
CA GLY A 83 19.12 15.68 0.23
C GLY A 83 19.51 14.99 -1.08
N ASP A 84 20.00 15.76 -2.06
CA ASP A 84 20.32 15.31 -3.43
C ASP A 84 21.42 14.22 -3.50
N THR A 85 22.23 14.07 -2.45
CA THR A 85 23.31 13.07 -2.36
C THR A 85 22.93 11.81 -1.59
N LEU A 86 21.74 11.79 -0.98
CA LEU A 86 21.23 10.66 -0.20
C LEU A 86 20.20 9.88 -1.03
N TYR A 87 20.49 8.62 -1.33
CA TYR A 87 19.69 7.79 -2.23
C TYR A 87 18.93 6.73 -1.47
N LYS A 88 17.70 6.41 -1.92
CA LYS A 88 17.00 5.19 -1.52
C LYS A 88 17.83 3.96 -1.88
N THR A 89 17.64 2.88 -1.13
CA THR A 89 18.32 1.59 -1.37
C THR A 89 17.61 0.74 -2.43
N SER A 90 16.38 1.09 -2.79
CA SER A 90 15.60 0.51 -3.88
C SER A 90 14.72 1.58 -4.53
N LEU A 91 14.39 1.39 -5.80
CA LEU A 91 13.41 2.19 -6.55
C LEU A 91 12.31 1.24 -7.05
N GLY A 92 11.05 1.63 -6.86
CA GLY A 92 9.89 0.76 -7.06
C GLY A 92 9.02 1.12 -8.26
N PRO A 93 8.07 0.25 -8.67
CA PRO A 93 7.47 -0.84 -7.87
C PRO A 93 8.40 -1.97 -7.45
N SER A 94 9.36 -2.32 -8.31
CA SER A 94 10.48 -3.20 -8.00
C SER A 94 11.75 -2.74 -8.71
N MET A 95 12.91 -3.27 -8.31
CA MET A 95 14.17 -2.93 -8.97
C MET A 95 14.25 -3.45 -10.42
N LEU A 96 13.28 -4.23 -10.89
CA LEU A 96 13.12 -4.52 -12.31
C LEU A 96 12.84 -3.25 -13.12
N PHE A 97 12.03 -2.33 -12.58
CA PHE A 97 11.75 -1.03 -13.22
C PHE A 97 13.00 -0.15 -13.29
N ALA A 98 13.82 -0.15 -12.24
CA ALA A 98 15.04 0.65 -12.23
C ALA A 98 16.07 0.12 -13.25
N ARG A 99 16.09 -1.19 -13.44
CA ARG A 99 16.90 -1.84 -14.47
C ARG A 99 16.35 -1.64 -15.87
N ASP A 100 15.03 -1.55 -16.01
CA ASP A 100 14.35 -1.35 -17.29
C ASP A 100 14.37 0.14 -17.75
N GLY A 101 14.62 1.07 -16.83
CA GLY A 101 14.80 2.50 -17.13
C GLY A 101 13.50 3.30 -17.01
N TYR A 102 13.30 3.92 -15.86
CA TYR A 102 12.19 4.81 -15.55
C TYR A 102 12.72 6.04 -14.82
N ILE A 103 12.03 7.18 -14.93
CA ILE A 103 12.19 8.29 -13.97
C ILE A 103 11.32 7.97 -12.75
N PHE A 104 11.90 7.91 -11.56
CA PHE A 104 11.12 7.65 -10.33
C PHE A 104 10.84 8.94 -9.59
N VAL A 105 9.61 9.10 -9.16
CA VAL A 105 9.16 10.29 -8.43
C VAL A 105 8.45 9.84 -7.16
N TYR A 106 8.98 10.27 -6.02
CA TYR A 106 8.38 10.07 -4.71
C TYR A 106 7.97 11.42 -4.16
N GLN A 107 6.70 11.59 -3.80
CA GLN A 107 6.19 12.84 -3.26
C GLN A 107 5.61 12.64 -1.86
N ASP A 108 6.05 13.48 -0.92
CA ASP A 108 5.40 13.61 0.38
C ASP A 108 4.04 14.28 0.16
N VAL A 109 2.95 13.66 0.60
CA VAL A 109 1.61 14.25 0.42
C VAL A 109 1.43 15.50 1.27
N ARG A 110 0.41 16.30 0.95
CA ARG A 110 0.06 17.55 1.64
C ARG A 110 0.06 17.41 3.16
N GLY A 111 0.78 18.30 3.84
CA GLY A 111 0.93 18.36 5.28
C GLY A 111 1.68 17.18 5.92
N LYS A 112 2.37 16.34 5.14
CA LYS A 112 3.24 15.29 5.65
C LYS A 112 4.70 15.59 5.35
N TYR A 113 5.52 15.31 6.36
CA TYR A 113 6.97 15.45 6.31
C TYR A 113 7.44 16.80 5.76
N MET A 114 8.13 16.83 4.62
CA MET A 114 8.72 18.05 4.07
C MET A 114 7.74 18.85 3.20
N SER A 115 6.52 18.34 2.97
CA SER A 115 5.47 19.05 2.26
C SER A 115 4.76 20.08 3.14
N GLU A 116 4.41 21.20 2.52
CA GLU A 116 3.60 22.25 3.12
C GLU A 116 2.12 21.83 3.22
N GLY A 117 1.30 22.71 3.82
CA GLY A 117 -0.15 22.54 3.94
C GLY A 117 -0.57 21.71 5.15
N SER A 118 -1.87 21.39 5.21
CA SER A 118 -2.49 20.67 6.32
C SER A 118 -2.83 19.24 5.92
N PHE A 119 -2.40 18.27 6.72
CA PHE A 119 -2.73 16.86 6.50
C PHE A 119 -4.16 16.57 6.93
N GLU A 120 -4.87 15.85 6.08
CA GLU A 120 -6.16 15.25 6.38
C GLU A 120 -6.11 13.80 5.90
N ALA A 121 -6.38 12.86 6.81
CA ALA A 121 -6.36 11.46 6.46
C ALA A 121 -7.53 11.15 5.51
N TYR A 122 -7.20 10.60 4.33
CA TYR A 122 -8.17 10.22 3.31
C TYR A 122 -9.13 11.36 2.98
N ARG A 123 -8.55 12.55 2.74
CA ARG A 123 -9.26 13.78 2.36
C ARG A 123 -10.35 13.46 1.33
N PRO A 124 -11.63 13.80 1.59
CA PRO A 124 -12.74 13.59 0.66
C PRO A 124 -12.45 14.15 -0.73
N PHE A 125 -12.91 13.43 -1.74
CA PHE A 125 -12.91 13.93 -3.11
C PHE A 125 -13.92 15.06 -3.29
N ILE A 126 -13.54 16.10 -4.03
CA ILE A 126 -14.41 17.23 -4.35
C ILE A 126 -14.83 17.10 -5.83
N PRO A 127 -16.04 16.61 -6.13
CA PRO A 127 -16.55 16.58 -7.49
C PRO A 127 -16.92 18.00 -7.96
N ASN A 128 -16.77 18.27 -9.26
CA ASN A 128 -17.18 19.53 -9.88
C ASN A 128 -16.59 20.77 -9.16
N LYS A 129 -15.27 20.73 -8.89
CA LYS A 129 -14.52 21.82 -8.23
C LYS A 129 -14.90 23.18 -8.83
N LYS A 130 -15.30 24.12 -7.97
CA LYS A 130 -15.86 25.42 -8.38
C LYS A 130 -14.80 26.52 -8.31
N ASN A 131 -13.86 26.42 -7.37
CA ASN A 131 -12.80 27.39 -7.19
C ASN A 131 -11.47 26.83 -7.71
N ALA A 132 -10.62 27.70 -8.25
CA ALA A 132 -9.27 27.34 -8.69
C ALA A 132 -8.39 26.81 -7.54
N THR A 133 -8.75 27.11 -6.29
CA THR A 133 -8.04 26.69 -5.07
C THR A 133 -8.64 25.46 -4.38
N ASP A 134 -9.75 24.92 -4.90
CA ASP A 134 -10.32 23.68 -4.38
C ASP A 134 -9.30 22.54 -4.56
N ASN A 135 -8.90 21.91 -3.45
CA ASN A 135 -7.88 20.87 -3.43
C ASN A 135 -8.34 19.59 -2.73
N ASP A 136 -8.06 18.49 -3.39
CA ASP A 136 -8.10 17.12 -2.91
C ASP A 136 -6.92 16.32 -3.48
N GLU A 137 -6.86 15.02 -3.18
CA GLU A 137 -5.75 14.17 -3.60
C GLU A 137 -5.69 13.91 -5.11
N SER A 138 -6.81 14.03 -5.81
CA SER A 138 -6.86 13.96 -7.27
C SER A 138 -6.25 15.21 -7.89
N SER A 139 -6.62 16.40 -7.41
CA SER A 139 -6.04 17.66 -7.89
C SER A 139 -4.55 17.81 -7.58
N ASP A 140 -4.10 17.41 -6.38
CA ASP A 140 -2.68 17.46 -6.05
C ASP A 140 -1.88 16.50 -6.95
N ALA A 141 -2.43 15.32 -7.27
CA ALA A 141 -1.81 14.41 -8.23
C ALA A 141 -1.81 14.99 -9.65
N TYR A 142 -2.89 15.64 -10.08
CA TYR A 142 -2.98 16.31 -11.38
C TYR A 142 -1.87 17.36 -11.52
N ASP A 143 -1.75 18.26 -10.55
CA ASP A 143 -0.80 19.37 -10.58
C ASP A 143 0.65 18.87 -10.51
N ALA A 144 0.90 17.82 -9.72
CA ALA A 144 2.19 17.14 -9.69
C ALA A 144 2.57 16.56 -11.06
N ILE A 145 1.65 15.83 -11.71
CA ILE A 145 1.89 15.25 -13.02
C ILE A 145 2.15 16.33 -14.07
N GLU A 146 1.31 17.38 -14.10
CA GLU A 146 1.45 18.52 -14.99
C GLU A 146 2.84 19.19 -14.84
N TRP A 147 3.28 19.40 -13.60
CA TRP A 147 4.59 19.96 -13.34
C TRP A 147 5.71 19.04 -13.81
N LEU A 148 5.63 17.73 -13.53
CA LEU A 148 6.67 16.77 -13.89
C LEU A 148 6.87 16.66 -15.41
N VAL A 149 5.78 16.55 -16.18
CA VAL A 149 5.89 16.42 -17.64
C VAL A 149 6.45 17.68 -18.31
N LYS A 150 6.23 18.86 -17.71
CA LYS A 150 6.77 20.14 -18.19
C LYS A 150 8.21 20.41 -17.79
N ASN A 151 8.62 19.97 -16.59
CA ASN A 151 9.88 20.42 -15.98
C ASN A 151 10.98 19.35 -15.95
N ILE A 152 10.66 18.07 -16.19
CA ILE A 152 11.67 17.02 -16.23
C ILE A 152 12.09 16.76 -17.68
N GLU A 153 13.18 17.39 -18.10
CA GLU A 153 13.74 17.18 -19.42
C GLU A 153 14.03 15.69 -19.69
N GLY A 154 13.75 15.25 -20.91
CA GLY A 154 13.94 13.86 -21.31
C GLY A 154 12.84 12.90 -20.84
N ASN A 155 11.75 13.37 -20.22
CA ASN A 155 10.57 12.53 -20.06
C ASN A 155 9.86 12.26 -21.41
N ASN A 156 9.12 11.16 -21.53
CA ASN A 156 8.38 10.79 -22.75
C ASN A 156 6.89 11.22 -22.74
N GLY A 157 6.47 12.04 -21.79
CA GLY A 157 5.10 12.52 -21.64
C GLY A 157 4.11 11.50 -21.04
N LYS A 158 4.57 10.31 -20.64
CA LYS A 158 3.72 9.26 -20.06
C LYS A 158 4.07 9.03 -18.59
N VAL A 159 3.04 8.97 -17.76
CA VAL A 159 3.14 8.76 -16.32
C VAL A 159 2.39 7.50 -15.91
N GLY A 160 3.06 6.67 -15.11
CA GLY A 160 2.46 5.63 -14.29
C GLY A 160 2.38 6.06 -12.83
N THR A 161 1.40 5.54 -12.09
CA THR A 161 1.36 5.69 -10.63
C THR A 161 1.20 4.32 -9.97
N TRP A 162 1.80 4.14 -8.81
CA TRP A 162 1.65 2.92 -8.01
C TRP A 162 1.81 3.20 -6.53
N GLY A 163 1.30 2.30 -5.70
CA GLY A 163 1.53 2.35 -4.27
C GLY A 163 0.80 1.25 -3.53
N ILE A 164 1.31 0.92 -2.35
CA ILE A 164 0.77 -0.09 -1.43
C ILE A 164 0.14 0.62 -0.23
N SER A 165 -1.02 0.20 0.27
CA SER A 165 -1.70 0.79 1.44
C SER A 165 -2.18 2.22 1.21
N SER A 166 -1.87 3.19 2.09
CA SER A 166 -2.16 4.61 1.84
C SER A 166 -1.59 5.09 0.49
N PRO A 167 -0.34 4.82 0.08
CA PRO A 167 0.11 5.04 -1.31
C PRO A 167 -0.80 4.41 -2.39
N GLY A 168 -1.43 3.27 -2.11
CA GLY A 168 -2.45 2.66 -2.96
C GLY A 168 -3.73 3.50 -3.03
N TYR A 169 -4.18 4.08 -1.91
CA TYR A 169 -5.23 5.10 -1.90
C TYR A 169 -4.87 6.30 -2.76
N TYR A 170 -3.67 6.86 -2.62
CA TYR A 170 -3.26 8.01 -3.46
C TYR A 170 -3.18 7.61 -4.94
N SER A 171 -2.77 6.38 -5.25
CA SER A 171 -2.79 5.84 -6.62
C SER A 171 -4.21 5.72 -7.16
N THR A 172 -5.16 5.30 -6.33
CA THR A 172 -6.61 5.26 -6.62
C THR A 172 -7.13 6.67 -6.90
N MET A 173 -6.83 7.63 -6.04
CA MET A 173 -7.24 9.03 -6.21
C MET A 173 -6.66 9.66 -7.48
N THR A 174 -5.46 9.26 -7.90
CA THR A 174 -4.84 9.74 -9.14
C THR A 174 -5.61 9.30 -10.40
N THR A 175 -6.44 8.25 -10.34
CA THR A 175 -7.24 7.80 -11.48
C THR A 175 -8.54 8.58 -11.68
N ILE A 176 -9.01 9.30 -10.65
CA ILE A 176 -10.20 10.14 -10.69
C ILE A 176 -9.80 11.52 -11.22
N GLU A 177 -10.56 12.08 -12.17
CA GLU A 177 -10.22 13.35 -12.85
C GLU A 177 -8.76 13.40 -13.35
N SER A 178 -8.25 12.25 -13.80
CA SER A 178 -6.83 12.03 -14.07
C SER A 178 -6.26 12.98 -15.13
N HIS A 179 -5.02 13.43 -14.92
CA HIS A 179 -4.24 14.16 -15.92
C HIS A 179 -4.05 13.34 -17.21
N PRO A 180 -4.13 13.94 -18.43
CA PRO A 180 -4.02 13.19 -19.70
C PRO A 180 -2.71 12.40 -19.88
N ALA A 181 -1.63 12.82 -19.24
CA ALA A 181 -0.34 12.10 -19.22
C ALA A 181 -0.36 10.81 -18.39
N LEU A 182 -1.33 10.63 -17.48
CA LEU A 182 -1.47 9.39 -16.72
C LEU A 182 -1.99 8.29 -17.66
N LYS A 183 -1.18 7.27 -17.92
CA LYS A 183 -1.53 6.17 -18.83
C LYS A 183 -1.80 4.87 -18.10
N ALA A 184 -1.18 4.67 -16.93
CA ALA A 184 -1.33 3.46 -16.14
C ALA A 184 -1.34 3.77 -14.64
N ALA A 185 -2.14 3.03 -13.88
CA ALA A 185 -2.18 3.09 -12.43
C ALA A 185 -2.21 1.68 -11.84
N SER A 186 -1.48 1.46 -10.76
CA SER A 186 -1.59 0.24 -9.96
C SER A 186 -1.84 0.57 -8.49
N PRO A 187 -3.11 0.71 -8.08
CA PRO A 187 -3.49 0.71 -6.67
C PRO A 187 -3.30 -0.67 -6.07
N GLN A 188 -2.44 -0.80 -5.05
CA GLN A 188 -2.10 -2.10 -4.45
C GLN A 188 -2.45 -2.07 -2.96
N ALA A 189 -3.21 -3.06 -2.48
CA ALA A 189 -3.94 -2.99 -1.21
C ALA A 189 -4.39 -1.57 -0.88
N PRO A 190 -5.14 -0.91 -1.79
CA PRO A 190 -5.48 0.48 -1.60
C PRO A 190 -6.46 0.58 -0.45
N VAL A 191 -6.14 1.39 0.55
CA VAL A 191 -7.13 1.79 1.56
C VAL A 191 -8.29 2.45 0.81
N THR A 192 -9.47 1.84 0.86
CA THR A 192 -10.64 2.26 0.08
C THR A 192 -11.79 2.62 1.00
N ASP A 193 -11.94 1.93 2.13
CA ASP A 193 -12.96 2.21 3.13
C ASP A 193 -12.54 1.72 4.52
N TRP A 194 -12.02 2.67 5.30
CA TRP A 194 -11.61 2.45 6.69
C TRP A 194 -12.73 2.00 7.63
N PHE A 195 -14.01 2.17 7.29
CA PHE A 195 -15.10 1.74 8.16
C PHE A 195 -15.66 0.37 7.78
N MET A 196 -15.76 0.10 6.47
CA MET A 196 -16.42 -1.11 6.00
C MET A 196 -15.55 -2.36 6.14
N GLY A 197 -14.24 -2.28 5.88
CA GLY A 197 -13.40 -3.49 5.95
C GLY A 197 -11.90 -3.33 5.75
N ASP A 198 -11.37 -2.11 5.77
CA ASP A 198 -9.92 -1.86 5.78
C ASP A 198 -9.43 -1.55 7.22
N ASP A 199 -8.18 -1.10 7.36
CA ASP A 199 -7.40 -0.82 8.59
C ASP A 199 -8.11 -0.56 9.94
N ARG A 200 -9.24 0.16 9.97
CA ARG A 200 -9.79 0.80 11.19
C ARG A 200 -11.03 0.12 11.72
N HIS A 201 -11.93 -0.33 10.83
CA HIS A 201 -13.10 -1.09 11.22
C HIS A 201 -13.46 -2.13 10.19
N HIS A 202 -14.04 -3.23 10.65
CA HIS A 202 -14.67 -4.24 9.82
C HIS A 202 -16.15 -4.31 10.17
N ASN A 203 -17.03 -3.82 9.27
CA ASN A 203 -18.46 -3.67 9.50
C ASN A 203 -18.79 -2.99 10.86
N GLY A 204 -18.06 -1.92 11.19
CA GLY A 204 -18.21 -1.15 12.44
C GLY A 204 -17.48 -1.69 13.67
N ALA A 205 -16.87 -2.89 13.61
CA ALA A 205 -16.01 -3.38 14.69
C ALA A 205 -14.65 -2.66 14.66
N PHE A 206 -14.35 -1.84 15.66
CA PHE A 206 -13.13 -1.03 15.72
C PHE A 206 -11.86 -1.86 16.00
N PHE A 207 -10.85 -1.71 15.15
CA PHE A 207 -9.56 -2.41 15.24
C PHE A 207 -8.62 -1.65 16.18
N LEU A 208 -8.92 -1.72 17.47
CA LEU A 208 -8.28 -0.92 18.53
C LEU A 208 -6.75 -1.00 18.51
N MET A 209 -6.18 -2.20 18.56
CA MET A 209 -4.74 -2.36 18.74
C MET A 209 -3.93 -1.75 17.59
N GLY A 210 -4.25 -2.17 16.37
CA GLY A 210 -3.58 -1.65 15.17
C GLY A 210 -3.81 -0.16 15.00
N THR A 211 -5.03 0.31 15.24
CA THR A 211 -5.37 1.73 15.10
C THR A 211 -4.67 2.61 16.11
N PHE A 212 -4.71 2.26 17.40
CA PHE A 212 -4.04 3.03 18.45
C PHE A 212 -2.53 3.11 18.21
N ALA A 213 -1.89 1.95 17.96
CA ALA A 213 -0.45 1.88 17.77
C ALA A 213 -0.01 2.75 16.58
N PHE A 214 -0.70 2.64 15.44
CA PHE A 214 -0.39 3.40 14.24
C PHE A 214 -0.68 4.91 14.40
N ILE A 215 -1.88 5.27 14.84
CA ILE A 215 -2.34 6.66 14.90
C ILE A 215 -1.57 7.47 15.94
N SER A 216 -1.06 6.84 17.00
CA SER A 216 -0.27 7.51 18.04
C SER A 216 0.86 8.38 17.48
N GLY A 217 1.58 7.91 16.46
CA GLY A 217 2.59 8.70 15.76
C GLY A 217 2.08 9.29 14.43
N PHE A 218 1.21 8.57 13.71
CA PHE A 218 0.75 9.00 12.39
C PHE A 218 -0.13 10.26 12.45
N GLY A 219 -1.03 10.33 13.43
CA GLY A 219 -1.96 11.44 13.68
C GLY A 219 -1.47 12.49 14.68
N ALA A 220 -0.24 12.33 15.20
CA ALA A 220 0.35 13.32 16.10
C ALA A 220 0.53 14.68 15.39
N PRO A 221 0.35 15.81 16.10
CA PRO A 221 0.50 17.15 15.55
C PRO A 221 1.86 17.37 14.86
N ARG A 222 1.81 18.07 13.72
CA ARG A 222 2.97 18.48 12.92
C ARG A 222 2.79 19.95 12.52
N PRO A 223 3.17 20.90 13.40
CA PRO A 223 2.92 22.33 13.16
C PRO A 223 3.79 22.91 12.04
N VAL A 224 4.92 22.26 11.74
CA VAL A 224 5.84 22.65 10.67
C VAL A 224 6.34 21.42 9.91
N PRO A 225 6.76 21.58 8.64
CA PRO A 225 7.40 20.51 7.89
C PRO A 225 8.63 19.96 8.62
N ALA A 226 8.79 18.64 8.60
CA ALA A 226 9.89 17.96 9.28
C ALA A 226 10.25 16.62 8.61
N ALA A 227 11.54 16.38 8.44
CA ALA A 227 12.06 15.16 7.82
C ALA A 227 11.81 13.88 8.64
N LYS A 228 11.56 13.99 9.95
CA LYS A 228 11.38 12.85 10.85
C LYS A 228 9.90 12.58 11.13
N ALA A 229 9.57 11.31 11.34
CA ALA A 229 8.26 10.94 11.86
C ALA A 229 8.11 11.41 13.32
N ARG A 230 6.87 11.66 13.74
CA ARG A 230 6.55 11.76 15.16
C ARG A 230 6.62 10.34 15.75
N PRO A 231 7.24 10.15 16.93
CA PRO A 231 7.33 8.84 17.54
C PRO A 231 5.93 8.30 17.85
N GLY A 232 5.73 7.00 17.64
CA GLY A 232 4.55 6.31 18.14
C GLY A 232 4.60 6.16 19.66
N PHE A 233 3.45 5.80 20.25
CA PHE A 233 3.36 5.48 21.66
C PHE A 233 4.21 4.25 21.98
N SER A 234 5.05 4.35 23.02
CA SER A 234 5.95 3.28 23.46
C SER A 234 5.81 2.94 24.95
N ALA A 235 5.08 3.74 25.71
CA ALA A 235 4.94 3.59 27.16
C ALA A 235 3.84 2.58 27.54
N TYR A 236 3.84 1.39 26.91
CA TYR A 236 2.86 0.34 27.16
C TYR A 236 2.94 -0.25 28.57
N GLY A 237 4.13 -0.24 29.19
CA GLY A 237 4.33 -0.76 30.55
C GLY A 237 4.18 -2.28 30.69
N THR A 238 3.91 -3.00 29.62
CA THR A 238 3.86 -4.46 29.51
C THR A 238 4.21 -4.87 28.07
N PRO A 239 4.85 -6.04 27.85
CA PRO A 239 5.01 -6.61 26.51
C PRO A 239 3.72 -7.27 25.98
N ASP A 240 2.69 -7.45 26.81
CA ASP A 240 1.40 -8.06 26.43
C ASP A 240 0.37 -6.99 26.03
N GLY A 241 0.04 -6.95 24.74
CA GLY A 241 -0.97 -6.03 24.21
C GLY A 241 -2.35 -6.24 24.85
N TYR A 242 -2.75 -7.48 25.12
CA TYR A 242 -4.05 -7.77 25.74
C TYR A 242 -4.12 -7.16 27.14
N GLU A 243 -3.09 -7.40 27.96
CA GLU A 243 -2.97 -6.82 29.29
C GLU A 243 -3.01 -5.28 29.27
N PHE A 244 -2.31 -4.65 28.31
CA PHE A 244 -2.33 -3.20 28.16
C PHE A 244 -3.75 -2.67 27.92
N TYR A 245 -4.48 -3.20 26.94
CA TYR A 245 -5.81 -2.69 26.60
C TYR A 245 -6.85 -3.02 27.68
N MET A 246 -6.73 -4.15 28.37
CA MET A 246 -7.58 -4.46 29.51
C MET A 246 -7.38 -3.49 30.68
N LYS A 247 -6.13 -3.09 30.97
CA LYS A 247 -5.81 -2.08 31.99
C LYS A 247 -6.18 -0.66 31.55
N LEU A 248 -6.07 -0.36 30.25
CA LEU A 248 -6.49 0.92 29.68
C LEU A 248 -7.98 1.14 29.90
N GLY A 249 -8.81 0.11 29.72
CA GLY A 249 -10.26 0.18 29.87
C GLY A 249 -10.96 0.87 28.68
N PRO A 250 -12.09 1.56 28.90
CA PRO A 250 -12.86 2.20 27.83
C PRO A 250 -12.03 3.18 26.97
N LEU A 251 -12.36 3.29 25.68
CA LEU A 251 -11.58 4.05 24.69
C LEU A 251 -11.38 5.53 25.04
N LYS A 252 -12.34 6.16 25.73
CA LYS A 252 -12.20 7.55 26.21
C LYS A 252 -10.93 7.76 27.04
N ASN A 253 -10.45 6.72 27.73
CA ASN A 253 -9.24 6.77 28.54
C ASN A 253 -7.98 7.04 27.69
N VAL A 254 -8.01 6.75 26.38
CA VAL A 254 -6.92 7.14 25.46
C VAL A 254 -6.77 8.65 25.43
N ASN A 255 -7.85 9.41 25.29
CA ASN A 255 -7.78 10.87 25.32
C ASN A 255 -7.52 11.38 26.74
N GLU A 256 -8.19 10.85 27.75
CA GLU A 256 -7.99 11.28 29.14
C GLU A 256 -6.55 11.09 29.62
N ARG A 257 -5.85 10.05 29.17
CA ARG A 257 -4.54 9.65 29.71
C ARG A 257 -3.37 9.82 28.75
N ILE A 258 -3.57 9.66 27.44
CA ILE A 258 -2.49 9.53 26.46
C ILE A 258 -2.47 10.69 25.46
N PHE A 259 -3.48 10.82 24.60
CA PHE A 259 -3.47 11.80 23.51
C PHE A 259 -3.94 13.19 23.90
N LYS A 260 -4.65 13.34 25.03
CA LYS A 260 -5.10 14.64 25.57
C LYS A 260 -5.88 15.49 24.56
N GLY A 261 -6.56 14.84 23.61
CA GLY A 261 -7.31 15.51 22.54
C GLY A 261 -6.44 16.13 21.43
N GLU A 262 -5.12 15.95 21.43
CA GLU A 262 -4.23 16.53 20.42
C GLU A 262 -4.18 15.71 19.11
N ASN A 263 -4.50 14.43 19.17
CA ASN A 263 -4.46 13.55 18.00
C ASN A 263 -5.77 13.68 17.20
N ARG A 264 -5.76 14.58 16.20
CA ARG A 264 -6.94 14.89 15.40
C ARG A 264 -7.56 13.66 14.73
N ILE A 265 -6.75 12.76 14.20
CA ILE A 265 -7.26 11.56 13.52
C ILE A 265 -7.98 10.67 14.53
N TRP A 266 -7.36 10.43 15.70
CA TRP A 266 -8.02 9.66 16.77
C TRP A 266 -9.37 10.28 17.18
N ASN A 267 -9.41 11.59 17.38
CA ASN A 267 -10.66 12.27 17.74
C ASN A 267 -11.73 12.08 16.68
N GLN A 268 -11.39 12.26 15.40
CA GLN A 268 -12.33 12.03 14.29
C GLN A 268 -12.87 10.60 14.28
N LEU A 269 -12.05 9.59 14.59
CA LEU A 269 -12.53 8.22 14.70
C LEU A 269 -13.54 8.04 15.83
N MET A 270 -13.29 8.64 17.00
CA MET A 270 -14.17 8.54 18.17
C MET A 270 -15.44 9.38 18.03
N GLU A 271 -15.40 10.47 17.26
CA GLU A 271 -16.57 11.31 16.98
C GLU A 271 -17.51 10.67 15.93
N ASN A 272 -17.02 9.69 15.17
CA ASN A 272 -17.73 9.06 14.05
C ASN A 272 -17.83 7.54 14.24
N GLU A 273 -18.44 7.09 15.34
CA GLU A 273 -18.52 5.66 15.71
C GLU A 273 -19.43 4.82 14.80
N THR A 274 -20.27 5.45 13.98
CA THR A 274 -21.19 4.79 13.03
C THR A 274 -20.88 5.20 11.59
N TYR A 275 -21.37 4.44 10.60
CA TYR A 275 -21.15 4.69 9.18
C TYR A 275 -21.93 5.90 8.63
N ASN A 276 -21.57 7.09 9.11
CA ASN A 276 -22.18 8.37 8.79
C ASN A 276 -21.50 9.04 7.57
N GLU A 277 -21.89 10.29 7.29
CA GLU A 277 -21.36 11.09 6.17
C GLU A 277 -19.84 11.27 6.20
N PHE A 278 -19.21 11.30 7.39
CA PHE A 278 -17.76 11.39 7.52
C PHE A 278 -17.07 10.20 6.82
N TRP A 279 -17.61 8.99 6.96
CA TRP A 279 -17.05 7.80 6.31
C TRP A 279 -17.43 7.73 4.84
N GLN A 280 -18.71 7.95 4.53
CA GLN A 280 -19.23 7.86 3.16
C GLN A 280 -18.54 8.85 2.20
N SER A 281 -18.13 10.02 2.69
CA SER A 281 -17.42 11.03 1.88
C SER A 281 -15.96 10.70 1.60
N ARG A 282 -15.36 9.74 2.33
CA ARG A 282 -13.92 9.39 2.21
C ARG A 282 -13.65 8.20 1.32
N THR A 283 -14.67 7.41 0.97
CA THR A 283 -14.48 6.32 0.02
C THR A 283 -14.43 6.85 -1.42
N PRO A 284 -13.46 6.44 -2.24
CA PRO A 284 -13.38 6.85 -3.65
C PRO A 284 -14.38 6.09 -4.54
N VAL A 285 -15.00 5.01 -4.05
CA VAL A 285 -15.81 4.07 -4.86
C VAL A 285 -16.91 4.76 -5.68
N PRO A 286 -17.72 5.68 -5.13
CA PRO A 286 -18.76 6.38 -5.89
C PRO A 286 -18.23 7.31 -7.00
N HIS A 287 -16.92 7.60 -6.99
CA HIS A 287 -16.27 8.60 -7.83
C HIS A 287 -15.46 7.99 -8.98
N PHE A 288 -15.44 6.66 -9.14
CA PHE A 288 -14.82 5.99 -10.29
C PHE A 288 -15.61 6.18 -11.59
N LYS A 289 -15.74 7.43 -12.02
CA LYS A 289 -16.44 7.83 -13.24
C LYS A 289 -15.42 8.27 -14.28
N ASN A 290 -15.56 7.77 -15.51
CA ASN A 290 -14.68 8.07 -16.63
C ASN A 290 -13.19 7.82 -16.31
N VAL A 291 -12.87 6.67 -15.71
CA VAL A 291 -11.48 6.29 -15.43
C VAL A 291 -10.74 6.06 -16.75
N LYS A 292 -9.85 6.98 -17.12
CA LYS A 292 -9.11 6.94 -18.40
C LYS A 292 -7.83 6.09 -18.42
N PRO A 293 -6.98 6.05 -17.37
CA PRO A 293 -5.77 5.22 -17.43
C PRO A 293 -6.13 3.73 -17.41
N ALA A 294 -5.21 2.89 -17.87
CA ALA A 294 -5.29 1.47 -17.58
C ALA A 294 -5.02 1.25 -16.08
N VAL A 295 -5.83 0.41 -15.42
CA VAL A 295 -5.74 0.12 -13.99
C VAL A 295 -5.40 -1.35 -13.77
N MET A 296 -4.48 -1.60 -12.84
CA MET A 296 -4.20 -2.92 -12.27
C MET A 296 -4.30 -2.84 -10.75
N VAL A 297 -5.44 -3.27 -10.22
CA VAL A 297 -5.67 -3.36 -8.78
C VAL A 297 -5.04 -4.64 -8.26
N VAL A 298 -4.27 -4.53 -7.18
CA VAL A 298 -3.49 -5.64 -6.62
C VAL A 298 -3.84 -5.82 -5.15
N GLY A 299 -3.97 -7.06 -4.69
CA GLY A 299 -4.22 -7.36 -3.28
C GLY A 299 -3.68 -8.73 -2.87
N GLY A 300 -3.73 -9.00 -1.57
CA GLY A 300 -3.35 -10.29 -0.99
C GLY A 300 -4.55 -10.96 -0.31
N TRP A 301 -4.73 -12.27 -0.48
CA TRP A 301 -5.79 -13.02 0.20
C TRP A 301 -5.65 -13.07 1.72
N PHE A 302 -4.44 -12.89 2.21
CA PHE A 302 -4.12 -12.86 3.64
C PHE A 302 -3.69 -11.45 4.08
N ASP A 303 -4.13 -10.43 3.36
CA ASP A 303 -3.92 -9.05 3.74
C ASP A 303 -4.66 -8.75 5.04
N GLN A 304 -3.89 -8.55 6.10
CA GLN A 304 -4.40 -8.30 7.45
C GLN A 304 -4.77 -6.84 7.71
N GLU A 305 -4.57 -5.94 6.73
CA GLU A 305 -4.83 -4.50 6.84
C GLU A 305 -5.94 -4.07 5.87
N ASP A 306 -5.78 -4.32 4.57
CA ASP A 306 -6.61 -3.74 3.51
C ASP A 306 -7.08 -4.78 2.48
N LEU A 307 -7.68 -5.90 2.93
CA LEU A 307 -8.25 -6.91 2.01
C LEU A 307 -9.52 -6.42 1.29
N TYR A 308 -10.34 -5.61 1.96
CA TYR A 308 -11.58 -5.07 1.40
C TYR A 308 -11.29 -4.13 0.23
N GLY A 309 -10.29 -3.28 0.39
CA GLY A 309 -9.91 -2.23 -0.54
C GLY A 309 -9.72 -2.65 -2.00
N PRO A 310 -8.80 -3.57 -2.34
CA PRO A 310 -8.54 -3.96 -3.72
C PRO A 310 -9.77 -4.56 -4.39
N LEU A 311 -10.55 -5.38 -3.68
CA LEU A 311 -11.78 -5.98 -4.23
C LEU A 311 -12.83 -4.92 -4.54
N LYS A 312 -12.98 -3.92 -3.66
CA LYS A 312 -13.99 -2.85 -3.79
C LYS A 312 -13.59 -1.75 -4.75
N ALA A 313 -12.29 -1.47 -4.87
CA ALA A 313 -11.75 -0.60 -5.90
C ALA A 313 -11.99 -1.20 -7.29
N TYR A 314 -11.64 -2.49 -7.49
CA TYR A 314 -11.89 -3.19 -8.75
C TYR A 314 -13.38 -3.24 -9.08
N GLU A 315 -14.23 -3.73 -8.16
CA GLU A 315 -15.69 -3.78 -8.36
C GLU A 315 -16.28 -2.39 -8.68
N GLY A 316 -15.80 -1.35 -7.99
CA GLY A 316 -16.24 0.02 -8.19
C GLY A 316 -15.90 0.56 -9.58
N ILE A 317 -14.72 0.24 -10.12
CA ILE A 317 -14.32 0.63 -11.47
C ILE A 317 -15.15 -0.13 -12.51
N GLU A 318 -15.29 -1.46 -12.39
CA GLU A 318 -16.13 -2.27 -13.29
C GLU A 318 -17.56 -1.73 -13.37
N LYS A 319 -18.14 -1.39 -12.21
CA LYS A 319 -19.51 -0.90 -12.13
C LYS A 319 -19.69 0.51 -12.69
N ASN A 320 -18.77 1.43 -12.36
CA ASN A 320 -18.96 2.86 -12.62
C ASN A 320 -18.24 3.36 -13.88
N SER A 321 -17.30 2.58 -14.44
CA SER A 321 -16.56 2.86 -15.67
C SER A 321 -16.30 1.56 -16.47
N PRO A 322 -17.34 0.88 -16.97
CA PRO A 322 -17.22 -0.44 -17.61
C PRO A 322 -16.41 -0.46 -18.93
N SER A 323 -16.06 0.70 -19.49
CA SER A 323 -15.19 0.82 -20.67
C SER A 323 -13.71 0.98 -20.33
N SER A 324 -13.37 1.14 -19.05
CA SER A 324 -12.00 1.29 -18.58
C SER A 324 -11.27 -0.05 -18.65
N SER A 325 -9.99 -0.02 -19.02
CA SER A 325 -9.11 -1.19 -18.89
C SER A 325 -8.79 -1.39 -17.42
N ASN A 326 -9.45 -2.32 -16.75
CA ASN A 326 -9.27 -2.61 -15.34
C ASN A 326 -8.91 -4.09 -15.15
N ARG A 327 -7.96 -4.36 -14.25
CA ARG A 327 -7.46 -5.71 -13.97
C ARG A 327 -7.36 -5.94 -12.48
N LEU A 328 -7.55 -7.19 -12.06
CA LEU A 328 -7.38 -7.62 -10.68
C LEU A 328 -6.24 -8.63 -10.55
N VAL A 329 -5.36 -8.43 -9.57
CA VAL A 329 -4.35 -9.42 -9.19
C VAL A 329 -4.48 -9.72 -7.71
N MET A 330 -4.85 -10.95 -7.36
CA MET A 330 -4.91 -11.40 -5.96
C MET A 330 -3.96 -12.57 -5.74
N GLY A 331 -2.89 -12.33 -5.00
CA GLY A 331 -1.92 -13.36 -4.62
C GLY A 331 -2.09 -13.87 -3.19
N PRO A 332 -1.34 -14.89 -2.76
CA PRO A 332 -1.46 -15.47 -1.43
C PRO A 332 -0.60 -14.69 -0.41
N TRP A 333 -0.73 -13.37 -0.42
CA TRP A 333 0.16 -12.46 0.28
C TRP A 333 -0.48 -11.87 1.53
N ILE A 334 0.37 -11.56 2.50
CA ILE A 334 0.08 -10.57 3.54
C ILE A 334 0.11 -9.16 2.95
N HIS A 335 -0.27 -8.17 3.76
CA HIS A 335 -0.25 -6.78 3.36
C HIS A 335 1.10 -6.34 2.75
N GLY A 336 1.09 -5.93 1.48
CA GLY A 336 2.28 -5.52 0.73
C GLY A 336 3.35 -6.61 0.50
N GLY A 337 3.03 -7.87 0.77
CA GLY A 337 3.98 -8.99 0.71
C GLY A 337 4.59 -9.20 -0.67
N TRP A 338 3.87 -8.86 -1.74
CA TRP A 338 4.33 -8.97 -3.12
C TRP A 338 5.51 -8.06 -3.46
N ALA A 339 5.81 -7.04 -2.65
CA ALA A 339 6.93 -6.12 -2.88
C ALA A 339 8.12 -6.34 -1.94
N ARG A 340 8.01 -7.23 -0.94
CA ARG A 340 8.97 -7.33 0.19
C ARG A 340 9.72 -8.66 0.28
N GLY A 341 9.38 -9.61 -0.59
CA GLY A 341 10.02 -10.93 -0.62
C GLY A 341 9.46 -11.80 -1.74
N LYS A 342 9.80 -13.08 -1.74
CA LYS A 342 9.45 -14.02 -2.82
C LYS A 342 7.99 -14.46 -2.85
N GLY A 343 7.28 -14.35 -1.72
CA GLY A 343 5.90 -14.81 -1.62
C GLY A 343 5.74 -16.34 -1.71
N GLU A 344 6.76 -17.10 -1.27
CA GLU A 344 6.75 -18.57 -1.36
C GLU A 344 5.98 -19.26 -0.22
N SER A 345 5.65 -18.52 0.84
CA SER A 345 5.07 -19.06 2.06
C SER A 345 4.31 -18.04 2.88
N LEU A 346 3.38 -18.53 3.70
CA LEU A 346 2.75 -17.79 4.79
C LEU A 346 2.80 -18.64 6.07
N GLY A 347 3.59 -18.22 7.06
CA GLY A 347 3.82 -19.02 8.26
C GLY A 347 4.35 -20.41 7.89
N HIS A 348 3.61 -21.46 8.25
CA HIS A 348 3.94 -22.86 7.91
C HIS A 348 3.40 -23.31 6.55
N ILE A 349 2.57 -22.50 5.88
CA ILE A 349 2.03 -22.81 4.56
C ILE A 349 3.13 -22.56 3.51
N ARG A 350 3.24 -23.46 2.53
CA ARG A 350 4.17 -23.36 1.40
C ARG A 350 3.36 -23.35 0.11
N PHE A 351 3.58 -22.34 -0.73
CA PHE A 351 2.85 -22.16 -1.99
C PHE A 351 3.55 -22.83 -3.18
N GLY A 352 4.75 -23.39 -2.99
CA GLY A 352 5.48 -24.13 -4.03
C GLY A 352 5.99 -23.27 -5.19
N SER A 353 5.86 -21.95 -5.13
CA SER A 353 6.30 -21.02 -6.18
C SER A 353 6.62 -19.63 -5.60
N ALA A 354 7.55 -18.91 -6.24
CA ALA A 354 7.88 -17.52 -5.91
C ALA A 354 6.81 -16.58 -6.47
N THR A 355 5.63 -16.55 -5.84
CA THR A 355 4.45 -15.85 -6.35
C THR A 355 4.67 -14.35 -6.54
N SER A 356 5.44 -13.69 -5.67
CA SER A 356 5.76 -12.27 -5.77
C SER A 356 6.68 -11.98 -6.95
N GLU A 357 7.74 -12.79 -7.14
CA GLU A 357 8.68 -12.62 -8.26
C GLU A 357 7.97 -12.86 -9.60
N PHE A 358 7.09 -13.87 -9.65
CA PHE A 358 6.25 -14.13 -10.81
C PHE A 358 5.38 -12.92 -11.15
N TYR A 359 4.68 -12.35 -10.17
CA TYR A 359 3.85 -11.16 -10.34
C TYR A 359 4.67 -9.96 -10.85
N GLN A 360 5.76 -9.61 -10.17
CA GLN A 360 6.58 -8.45 -10.53
C GLN A 360 7.12 -8.56 -11.96
N LYS A 361 7.63 -9.74 -12.34
CA LYS A 361 8.29 -9.97 -13.63
C LYS A 361 7.33 -10.15 -14.78
N ASN A 362 6.25 -10.91 -14.58
CA ASN A 362 5.39 -11.38 -15.69
C ASN A 362 4.05 -10.65 -15.78
N ILE A 363 3.69 -9.86 -14.77
CA ILE A 363 2.41 -9.15 -14.72
C ILE A 363 2.64 -7.64 -14.58
N GLU A 364 3.28 -7.21 -13.48
CA GLU A 364 3.40 -5.79 -13.12
C GLU A 364 4.30 -5.00 -14.10
N LEU A 365 5.53 -5.45 -14.32
CA LEU A 365 6.45 -4.77 -15.24
C LEU A 365 5.92 -4.77 -16.69
N PRO A 366 5.45 -5.90 -17.26
CA PRO A 366 4.90 -5.89 -18.62
C PRO A 366 3.68 -4.99 -18.79
N PHE A 367 2.80 -4.91 -17.79
CA PHE A 367 1.66 -3.99 -17.79
C PHE A 367 2.11 -2.53 -17.94
N PHE A 368 3.04 -2.09 -17.10
CA PHE A 368 3.55 -0.72 -17.19
C PHE A 368 4.38 -0.47 -18.45
N ASN A 369 5.19 -1.44 -18.89
CA ASN A 369 5.98 -1.31 -20.12
C ASN A 369 5.08 -1.12 -21.34
N HIS A 370 3.98 -1.86 -21.43
CA HIS A 370 3.01 -1.70 -22.50
C HIS A 370 2.44 -0.28 -22.57
N HIS A 371 1.95 0.24 -21.44
CA HIS A 371 1.28 1.54 -21.42
C HIS A 371 2.23 2.74 -21.41
N LEU A 372 3.46 2.57 -20.93
CA LEU A 372 4.41 3.69 -20.71
C LEU A 372 5.59 3.71 -21.68
N LYS A 373 5.89 2.59 -22.33
CA LYS A 373 7.04 2.44 -23.26
C LYS A 373 6.64 1.95 -24.65
N ASP A 374 5.35 1.83 -24.93
CA ASP A 374 4.83 1.28 -26.20
C ASP A 374 5.34 -0.15 -26.47
N ALA A 375 5.64 -0.91 -25.40
CA ALA A 375 5.98 -2.31 -25.54
C ALA A 375 4.78 -3.12 -26.09
N PRO A 376 5.00 -4.28 -26.73
CA PRO A 376 3.93 -5.14 -27.21
C PRO A 376 2.92 -5.48 -26.10
N ASP A 377 1.65 -5.64 -26.48
CA ASP A 377 0.58 -6.02 -25.55
C ASP A 377 0.92 -7.36 -24.86
N PRO A 378 1.06 -7.39 -23.53
CA PRO A 378 1.42 -8.59 -22.78
C PRO A 378 0.29 -9.63 -22.71
N LYS A 379 -0.89 -9.35 -23.28
CA LYS A 379 -2.06 -10.24 -23.29
C LYS A 379 -2.46 -10.69 -21.88
N LEU A 380 -2.36 -9.76 -20.92
CA LEU A 380 -2.78 -10.02 -19.54
C LEU A 380 -4.31 -10.19 -19.50
N PRO A 381 -4.82 -11.24 -18.83
CA PRO A 381 -6.25 -11.45 -18.58
C PRO A 381 -6.82 -10.34 -17.71
N GLU A 382 -8.14 -10.35 -17.53
CA GLU A 382 -8.80 -9.41 -16.63
C GLU A 382 -8.42 -9.68 -15.17
N ALA A 383 -8.41 -10.95 -14.74
CA ALA A 383 -8.01 -11.31 -13.38
C ALA A 383 -6.94 -12.40 -13.32
N TYR A 384 -5.90 -12.15 -12.53
CA TYR A 384 -4.92 -13.14 -12.06
C TYR A 384 -5.16 -13.46 -10.60
N ILE A 385 -5.56 -14.69 -10.29
CA ILE A 385 -5.93 -15.10 -8.95
C ILE A 385 -5.10 -16.31 -8.55
N PHE A 386 -4.40 -16.23 -7.42
CA PHE A 386 -3.72 -17.39 -6.86
C PHE A 386 -4.69 -18.22 -6.02
N GLU A 387 -4.88 -19.49 -6.40
CA GLU A 387 -5.70 -20.44 -5.65
C GLU A 387 -4.87 -21.12 -4.56
N THR A 388 -5.09 -20.77 -3.30
CA THR A 388 -4.30 -21.28 -2.15
C THR A 388 -4.55 -22.76 -1.85
N GLY A 389 -5.69 -23.32 -2.28
CA GLY A 389 -5.96 -24.76 -2.16
C GLY A 389 -5.21 -25.61 -3.20
N ALA A 390 -4.95 -25.05 -4.38
CA ALA A 390 -4.26 -25.74 -5.48
C ALA A 390 -2.81 -25.27 -5.67
N ASN A 391 -2.39 -24.21 -4.97
CA ASN A 391 -1.07 -23.58 -5.05
C ASN A 391 -0.66 -23.17 -6.46
N GLN A 392 -1.56 -22.52 -7.20
CA GLN A 392 -1.30 -22.10 -8.58
C GLN A 392 -2.02 -20.80 -8.95
N TRP A 393 -1.45 -20.06 -9.90
CA TRP A 393 -2.12 -18.95 -10.54
C TRP A 393 -3.20 -19.44 -11.50
N ARG A 394 -4.37 -18.80 -11.44
CA ARG A 394 -5.46 -18.92 -12.40
C ARG A 394 -5.73 -17.59 -13.07
N THR A 395 -6.25 -17.67 -14.27
CA THR A 395 -6.65 -16.51 -15.08
C THR A 395 -8.14 -16.55 -15.32
N TYR A 396 -8.77 -15.38 -15.30
CA TYR A 396 -10.20 -15.24 -15.59
C TYR A 396 -10.45 -14.04 -16.50
N ASP A 397 -11.44 -14.17 -17.38
CA ASP A 397 -11.90 -13.09 -18.26
C ASP A 397 -12.83 -12.09 -17.55
N GLN A 398 -13.23 -12.38 -16.32
CA GLN A 398 -13.93 -11.46 -15.42
C GLN A 398 -13.82 -11.97 -13.98
N TRP A 399 -13.96 -11.07 -13.00
CA TRP A 399 -14.03 -11.44 -11.59
C TRP A 399 -15.27 -10.85 -10.89
N PRO A 400 -16.03 -11.64 -10.11
CA PRO A 400 -15.93 -13.09 -9.93
C PRO A 400 -16.15 -13.88 -11.25
N PRO A 401 -15.70 -15.15 -11.31
CA PRO A 401 -15.81 -15.94 -12.54
C PRO A 401 -17.27 -16.10 -12.96
N LYS A 402 -17.56 -15.93 -14.26
CA LYS A 402 -18.94 -15.91 -14.80
C LYS A 402 -19.78 -17.15 -14.45
N ASN A 403 -19.13 -18.31 -14.39
CA ASN A 403 -19.77 -19.60 -14.14
C ASN A 403 -19.74 -20.01 -12.66
N SER A 404 -19.55 -19.04 -11.75
CA SER A 404 -19.64 -19.29 -10.32
C SER A 404 -21.10 -19.55 -9.92
N VAL A 405 -21.30 -20.54 -9.05
CA VAL A 405 -22.61 -20.89 -8.50
C VAL A 405 -22.54 -20.71 -6.99
N GLU A 406 -23.34 -19.78 -6.47
CA GLU A 406 -23.47 -19.62 -5.03
C GLU A 406 -24.13 -20.88 -4.44
N LYS A 407 -23.52 -21.42 -3.38
CA LYS A 407 -24.06 -22.54 -2.62
C LYS A 407 -24.13 -22.17 -1.14
N LYS A 408 -25.25 -22.47 -0.50
CA LYS A 408 -25.45 -22.25 0.93
C LYS A 408 -24.83 -23.40 1.73
N LEU A 409 -23.90 -23.09 2.61
CA LEU A 409 -23.34 -24.02 3.58
C LEU A 409 -23.99 -23.77 4.94
N TYR A 410 -24.87 -24.69 5.37
CA TYR A 410 -25.69 -24.54 6.58
C TYR A 410 -24.97 -25.07 7.81
N PHE A 411 -25.16 -24.40 8.95
CA PHE A 411 -24.84 -24.93 10.27
C PHE A 411 -25.85 -26.01 10.68
N HIS A 412 -25.36 -27.10 11.26
CA HIS A 412 -26.18 -28.18 11.82
C HIS A 412 -26.04 -28.22 13.35
N PRO A 413 -27.09 -28.66 14.09
CA PRO A 413 -27.09 -28.67 15.56
C PRO A 413 -25.96 -29.49 16.21
N ASP A 414 -25.39 -30.45 15.49
CA ASP A 414 -24.29 -31.30 15.94
C ASP A 414 -22.89 -30.70 15.64
N GLY A 415 -22.84 -29.41 15.31
CA GLY A 415 -21.60 -28.71 14.99
C GLY A 415 -21.04 -29.03 13.60
N LYS A 416 -21.82 -29.67 12.72
CA LYS A 416 -21.42 -29.95 11.32
C LYS A 416 -21.85 -28.83 10.36
N LEU A 417 -21.28 -28.90 9.15
CA LEU A 417 -21.65 -28.09 7.99
C LEU A 417 -22.15 -29.00 6.86
N SER A 418 -23.20 -28.58 6.16
CA SER A 418 -23.73 -29.31 4.99
C SER A 418 -24.41 -28.38 4.00
N PHE A 419 -24.47 -28.77 2.72
CA PHE A 419 -25.25 -28.08 1.69
C PHE A 419 -26.76 -28.37 1.80
N ASN A 420 -27.15 -29.34 2.63
CA ASN A 420 -28.55 -29.61 2.91
C ASN A 420 -29.07 -28.69 4.03
N PRO A 421 -30.25 -28.06 3.86
CA PRO A 421 -30.85 -27.24 4.90
C PRO A 421 -31.23 -28.09 6.12
N THR A 422 -31.23 -27.49 7.32
CA THR A 422 -31.82 -28.11 8.51
C THR A 422 -33.32 -27.80 8.56
N PRO A 423 -34.18 -28.71 9.07
CA PRO A 423 -35.61 -28.43 9.26
C PRO A 423 -35.89 -27.16 10.09
N GLU A 424 -34.99 -26.79 11.01
CA GLU A 424 -35.11 -25.59 11.86
C GLU A 424 -34.62 -24.30 11.19
N SER A 425 -33.77 -24.36 10.16
CA SER A 425 -33.28 -23.17 9.42
C SER A 425 -34.34 -22.49 8.54
N ILE A 426 -35.56 -23.03 8.48
CA ILE A 426 -36.70 -22.44 7.75
C ILE A 426 -37.39 -21.32 8.57
N GLN A 427 -36.98 -21.05 9.83
CA GLN A 427 -37.43 -19.84 10.51
C GLN A 427 -36.72 -18.61 9.94
N LYS A 428 -37.43 -17.87 9.07
CA LYS A 428 -37.15 -16.44 8.80
C LYS A 428 -36.85 -15.77 10.14
N GLY A 429 -35.61 -15.32 10.32
CA GLY A 429 -35.20 -14.62 11.52
C GLY A 429 -36.16 -13.46 11.79
N LYS A 430 -36.76 -13.42 12.98
CA LYS A 430 -37.23 -12.15 13.53
C LYS A 430 -36.02 -11.23 13.56
N GLU A 431 -36.18 -10.01 13.04
CA GLU A 431 -35.19 -8.95 13.25
C GLU A 431 -34.90 -8.85 14.75
N PRO A 432 -33.62 -8.77 15.15
CA PRO A 432 -33.28 -8.56 16.55
C PRO A 432 -33.88 -7.24 17.02
N ALA A 433 -34.80 -7.31 17.98
CA ALA A 433 -35.27 -6.14 18.70
C ALA A 433 -34.16 -5.74 19.68
N PHE A 434 -33.39 -4.71 19.33
CA PHE A 434 -32.55 -4.02 20.29
C PHE A 434 -33.46 -3.09 21.10
N ASN A 435 -33.79 -3.51 22.33
CA ASN A 435 -34.43 -2.66 23.33
C ASN A 435 -33.39 -1.78 24.02
#